data_AF-A0A9P5ABW8-F1
#
_entry.id   AF-A0A9P5ABW8-F1
#
_cell.length_a   1.000
_cell.length_b   1.000
_cell.length_c   1.000
_cell.angle_alpha   90.00
_cell.angle_beta   90.00
_cell.angle_gamma   90.00
#
_symmetry.space_group_name_H-M   'P 1'
#
loop_
_entity.id
_entity.type
_entity.pdbx_description
1 polymer ?
#
loop_
_entity_poly.entity_id
_entity_poly.type
_entity_poly.pdbx_seq_one_letter_code
_entity_poly.pdbx_strand_id
1 'polypeptide(L)'
;MSANVSAYFSNIGIRHGHHAVAGVSTSGSSTCLVFQLSGQGVECRYPQRRGQKSASPIDPAPDSQRSNTAHNSGSSSAQTTSRLASTELTTTRAIHFLAPDLFHDLRLQVPRMDWDIPAEIEMQLGGRQQMQETTKEFLSLTRSWMPVVNGKRHLAAVLNPLVPLRRPTALLALCMKLCSLPIDDVDGKRVLYELVKQFYAEVEGVEEPCVQIMQSAVFIAVFEIGDAIHPAAYLTVGALARYGMSIGLDKINQKPLGEDCAAAVGASWMDVEEMRRVWWGTLILDRGILLLQQHYWQQMNLEAEHGSTYNIFPETQYALETLVRISTTLCEGGYSLWQYLEDGRCSLFLVELVYQGMLVLLRMGKGRPDIQVQEKKESLSWLLSHMGKRWPLVAVYKRILEARESILAVENALM
;
A
#
# COMPACT_ATOMS: atom_id res chain seq x y z
N MET A 1 -1.16 35.36 -8.17
CA MET A 1 -1.06 34.55 -9.40
C MET A 1 -1.35 33.12 -9.01
N SER A 2 -2.61 32.72 -9.18
CA SER A 2 -3.17 31.40 -8.84
C SER A 2 -3.76 30.86 -10.13
N ALA A 3 -3.20 29.78 -10.66
CA ALA A 3 -3.81 29.00 -11.72
C ALA A 3 -3.20 27.59 -11.78
N ASN A 4 -4.10 26.61 -11.96
CA ASN A 4 -3.89 25.23 -12.41
C ASN A 4 -3.56 24.12 -11.39
N VAL A 5 -4.59 23.74 -10.62
CA VAL A 5 -4.85 22.33 -10.23
C VAL A 5 -6.27 21.87 -10.65
N SER A 6 -7.03 22.69 -11.39
CA SER A 6 -8.43 22.40 -11.78
C SER A 6 -8.57 21.61 -13.10
N ALA A 7 -7.87 20.48 -13.24
CA ALA A 7 -7.98 19.62 -14.43
C ALA A 7 -8.16 18.12 -14.14
N TYR A 8 -8.78 17.76 -13.01
CA TYR A 8 -9.18 16.36 -12.74
C TYR A 8 -10.66 16.15 -12.35
N PHE A 9 -11.46 17.20 -12.31
CA PHE A 9 -12.90 17.11 -12.03
C PHE A 9 -13.71 17.93 -13.02
N SER A 10 -13.89 17.40 -14.22
CA SER A 10 -14.95 17.84 -15.14
C SER A 10 -15.47 16.65 -15.90
N ASN A 11 -16.29 15.82 -15.24
CA ASN A 11 -17.30 15.02 -15.96
C ASN A 11 -18.48 14.52 -15.11
N ILE A 12 -18.78 15.17 -13.99
CA ILE A 12 -20.06 14.96 -13.30
C ILE A 12 -20.55 16.33 -12.85
N GLY A 13 -21.32 16.99 -13.73
CA GLY A 13 -21.98 18.24 -13.42
C GLY A 13 -23.09 18.02 -12.42
N ILE A 14 -22.84 18.28 -11.14
CA ILE A 14 -23.90 18.42 -10.14
C ILE A 14 -23.63 19.72 -9.38
N ARG A 15 -24.43 20.74 -9.66
CA ARG A 15 -24.49 21.99 -8.88
C ARG A 15 -25.19 21.70 -7.55
N HIS A 16 -24.68 22.28 -6.48
CA HIS A 16 -25.24 22.19 -5.13
C HIS A 16 -26.67 22.73 -5.05
N GLY A 17 -27.54 21.99 -4.34
CA GLY A 17 -28.77 22.51 -3.75
C GLY A 17 -30.05 21.74 -4.08
N HIS A 18 -30.21 20.50 -3.58
CA HIS A 18 -31.53 19.85 -3.53
C HIS A 18 -31.67 18.94 -2.30
N HIS A 19 -32.78 19.10 -1.56
CA HIS A 19 -33.14 18.26 -0.42
C HIS A 19 -33.68 16.90 -0.91
N ALA A 20 -33.13 15.80 -0.39
CA ALA A 20 -33.65 14.46 -0.62
C ALA A 20 -34.60 14.05 0.51
N VAL A 21 -35.77 13.52 0.18
CA VAL A 21 -36.69 12.89 1.13
C VAL A 21 -36.74 11.39 0.83
N ALA A 22 -36.44 10.56 1.82
CA ALA A 22 -36.49 9.11 1.70
C ALA A 22 -37.89 8.59 2.07
N GLY A 23 -38.44 7.71 1.23
CA GLY A 23 -39.68 6.99 1.51
C GLY A 23 -39.49 5.49 1.26
N VAL A 24 -40.12 4.65 2.10
CA VAL A 24 -40.10 3.19 1.95
C VAL A 24 -41.38 2.76 1.25
N SER A 25 -41.25 2.04 0.14
CA SER A 25 -42.35 1.38 -0.55
C SER A 25 -42.24 -0.12 -0.36
N THR A 26 -43.25 -0.74 0.25
CA THR A 26 -43.33 -2.19 0.45
C THR A 26 -44.31 -2.80 -0.55
N SER A 27 -43.82 -3.72 -1.39
CA SER A 27 -44.67 -4.66 -2.14
C SER A 27 -44.05 -6.05 -2.09
N GLY A 28 -44.63 -6.96 -1.28
CA GLY A 28 -44.11 -8.32 -1.09
C GLY A 28 -42.77 -8.38 -0.33
N SER A 29 -42.19 -9.59 -0.21
CA SER A 29 -40.98 -9.90 0.59
C SER A 29 -39.67 -9.29 0.08
N SER A 30 -39.70 -8.17 -0.62
CA SER A 30 -38.50 -7.42 -0.98
C SER A 30 -38.70 -5.93 -0.72
N THR A 31 -37.94 -5.41 0.25
CA THR A 31 -37.86 -3.99 0.57
C THR A 31 -36.80 -3.35 -0.31
N CYS A 32 -37.20 -2.50 -1.26
CA CYS A 32 -36.27 -1.68 -2.05
C CYS A 32 -36.31 -0.24 -1.56
N LEU A 33 -35.13 0.34 -1.33
CA LEU A 33 -34.97 1.78 -1.12
C LEU A 33 -35.07 2.48 -2.47
N VAL A 34 -36.13 3.25 -2.68
CA VAL A 34 -36.31 4.07 -3.88
C VAL A 34 -35.90 5.50 -3.55
N PHE A 35 -34.83 5.98 -4.17
CA PHE A 35 -34.45 7.39 -4.12
C PHE A 35 -35.13 8.11 -5.28
N GLN A 36 -36.13 8.92 -4.97
CA GLN A 36 -36.84 9.72 -5.97
C GLN A 36 -36.21 11.13 -5.98
N LEU A 37 -35.33 11.37 -6.95
CA LEU A 37 -34.84 12.71 -7.24
C LEU A 37 -35.98 13.49 -7.92
N SER A 38 -36.49 14.54 -7.27
CA SER A 38 -37.53 15.38 -7.85
C SER A 38 -36.95 16.27 -8.94
N GLY A 39 -36.99 15.82 -10.19
CA GLY A 39 -36.62 16.61 -11.36
C GLY A 39 -36.80 15.84 -12.68
N GLN A 40 -37.88 16.17 -13.40
CA GLN A 40 -38.23 15.78 -14.77
C GLN A 40 -37.78 14.38 -15.28
N GLY A 41 -38.66 13.40 -15.10
CA GLY A 41 -39.07 12.45 -16.15
C GLY A 41 -38.00 11.78 -17.02
N VAL A 42 -36.88 11.33 -16.47
CA VAL A 42 -35.98 10.41 -17.18
C VAL A 42 -36.24 8.99 -16.69
N GLU A 43 -36.86 8.16 -17.52
CA GLU A 43 -37.08 6.74 -17.27
C GLU A 43 -35.71 6.02 -17.25
N CYS A 44 -35.28 5.61 -16.06
CA CYS A 44 -34.00 4.93 -15.87
C CYS A 44 -34.16 3.45 -16.24
N ARG A 45 -33.76 3.07 -17.46
CA ARG A 45 -33.71 1.65 -17.89
C ARG A 45 -32.32 1.06 -17.63
N TYR A 46 -32.25 0.09 -16.73
CA TYR A 46 -31.08 -0.77 -16.60
C TYR A 46 -31.01 -1.75 -17.79
N PRO A 47 -29.82 -1.97 -18.38
CA PRO A 47 -29.67 -2.97 -19.44
C PRO A 47 -29.91 -4.38 -18.87
N GLN A 48 -30.99 -5.03 -19.30
CA GLN A 48 -31.22 -6.44 -18.96
C GLN A 48 -30.15 -7.31 -19.64
N ARG A 49 -29.45 -8.13 -18.84
CA ARG A 49 -28.61 -9.21 -19.37
C ARG A 49 -29.50 -10.17 -20.17
N ARG A 50 -29.11 -10.42 -21.44
CA ARG A 50 -29.68 -11.46 -22.30
C ARG A 50 -29.56 -12.82 -21.59
N GLY A 51 -30.68 -13.38 -21.12
CA GLY A 51 -30.72 -14.79 -20.66
C GLY A 51 -31.65 -15.19 -19.50
N GLN A 52 -32.42 -14.30 -18.85
CA GLN A 52 -33.36 -14.75 -17.80
C GLN A 52 -34.72 -15.14 -18.38
N LYS A 53 -35.05 -16.44 -18.30
CA LYS A 53 -36.40 -16.98 -18.50
C LYS A 53 -37.29 -16.57 -17.31
N SER A 54 -38.52 -16.18 -17.60
CA SER A 54 -39.55 -15.79 -16.63
C SER A 54 -39.86 -16.89 -15.63
N ALA A 55 -40.05 -16.51 -14.35
CA ALA A 55 -40.51 -17.40 -13.30
C ALA A 55 -42.00 -17.72 -13.50
N SER A 56 -42.37 -19.00 -13.42
CA SER A 56 -43.76 -19.47 -13.41
C SER A 56 -44.45 -19.16 -12.08
N PRO A 57 -45.80 -19.06 -12.05
CA PRO A 57 -46.55 -18.80 -10.83
C PRO A 57 -46.59 -20.06 -9.94
N ILE A 58 -46.46 -19.89 -8.63
CA ILE A 58 -46.69 -20.95 -7.63
C ILE A 58 -48.07 -20.71 -7.02
N ASP A 59 -48.98 -21.67 -7.19
CA ASP A 59 -50.30 -21.71 -6.53
C ASP A 59 -50.16 -22.06 -5.02
N PRO A 60 -51.06 -21.56 -4.14
CA PRO A 60 -51.01 -21.89 -2.71
C PRO A 60 -52.05 -22.96 -2.31
N ALA A 61 -51.64 -23.95 -1.50
CA ALA A 61 -52.47 -24.69 -0.53
C ALA A 61 -51.61 -25.72 0.27
N PRO A 62 -52.11 -26.31 1.37
CA PRO A 62 -52.50 -25.70 2.64
C PRO A 62 -51.74 -26.32 3.85
N ASP A 63 -51.92 -25.72 5.02
CA ASP A 63 -51.44 -26.16 6.35
C ASP A 63 -51.60 -27.66 6.65
N SER A 64 -50.59 -28.27 7.28
CA SER A 64 -50.77 -29.35 8.28
C SER A 64 -49.47 -29.74 9.03
N GLN A 65 -49.54 -29.53 10.34
CA GLN A 65 -49.06 -30.40 11.44
C GLN A 65 -47.58 -30.48 11.86
N ARG A 66 -47.41 -30.04 13.12
CA ARG A 66 -46.39 -30.35 14.14
C ARG A 66 -45.82 -31.77 14.10
N SER A 67 -44.52 -31.86 14.36
CA SER A 67 -43.95 -32.90 15.23
C SER A 67 -42.76 -32.33 16.01
N ASN A 68 -42.89 -32.37 17.34
CA ASN A 68 -41.86 -32.03 18.31
C ASN A 68 -40.72 -33.05 18.30
N THR A 69 -39.48 -32.57 18.32
CA THR A 69 -38.36 -33.29 18.96
C THR A 69 -37.49 -32.28 19.69
N ALA A 70 -37.57 -32.31 21.02
CA ALA A 70 -36.63 -31.66 21.91
C ALA A 70 -35.34 -32.49 21.95
N HIS A 71 -34.16 -31.84 21.88
CA HIS A 71 -33.01 -32.13 22.74
C HIS A 71 -31.86 -31.13 22.51
N ASN A 72 -31.22 -30.78 23.64
CA ASN A 72 -29.93 -30.11 23.84
C ASN A 72 -29.80 -28.59 23.63
N SER A 73 -30.35 -27.85 24.58
CA SER A 73 -29.94 -26.48 24.92
C SER A 73 -28.79 -26.53 25.94
N GLY A 74 -27.55 -26.44 25.48
CA GLY A 74 -26.36 -26.44 26.37
C GLY A 74 -25.17 -25.59 25.92
N SER A 75 -25.21 -24.98 24.72
CA SER A 75 -24.08 -24.19 24.19
C SER A 75 -24.49 -22.93 23.42
N SER A 76 -25.78 -22.62 23.32
CA SER A 76 -26.28 -21.54 22.46
C SER A 76 -26.17 -20.13 23.06
N SER A 77 -26.17 -19.95 24.38
CA SER A 77 -26.19 -18.60 24.97
C SER A 77 -24.88 -17.83 24.76
N ALA A 78 -23.72 -18.48 24.92
CA ALA A 78 -22.41 -17.87 24.71
C ALA A 78 -22.12 -17.53 23.24
N GLN A 79 -22.57 -18.38 22.31
CA GLN A 79 -22.47 -18.11 20.88
C GLN A 79 -23.44 -17.00 20.42
N THR A 80 -24.62 -16.88 21.05
CA THR A 80 -25.61 -15.85 20.70
C THR A 80 -25.22 -14.47 21.22
N THR A 81 -24.69 -14.37 22.45
CA THR A 81 -24.19 -13.10 23.02
C THR A 81 -22.94 -12.60 22.31
N SER A 82 -22.00 -13.48 21.96
CA SER A 82 -20.83 -13.14 21.13
C SER A 82 -21.23 -12.61 19.74
N ARG A 83 -22.22 -13.25 19.09
CA ARG A 83 -22.74 -12.80 17.79
C ARG A 83 -23.42 -11.43 17.86
N LEU A 84 -24.25 -11.18 18.87
CA LEU A 84 -24.91 -9.89 19.07
C LEU A 84 -23.89 -8.76 19.28
N ALA A 85 -22.91 -8.97 20.16
CA ALA A 85 -21.83 -8.00 20.40
C ALA A 85 -20.98 -7.73 19.14
N SER A 86 -20.71 -8.77 18.32
CA SER A 86 -20.00 -8.59 17.05
C SER A 86 -20.83 -7.81 16.01
N THR A 87 -22.15 -7.95 16.03
CA THR A 87 -23.06 -7.26 15.09
C THR A 87 -23.23 -5.79 15.46
N GLU A 88 -23.28 -5.47 16.77
CA GLU A 88 -23.27 -4.08 17.25
C GLU A 88 -21.94 -3.38 16.97
N LEU A 89 -20.81 -4.08 17.15
CA LEU A 89 -19.47 -3.55 16.85
C LEU A 89 -19.31 -3.23 15.36
N THR A 90 -19.71 -4.14 14.47
CA THR A 90 -19.65 -3.93 13.02
C THR A 90 -20.52 -2.75 12.57
N THR A 91 -21.73 -2.64 13.10
CA THR A 91 -22.64 -1.51 12.81
C THR A 91 -22.05 -0.19 13.30
N THR A 92 -21.51 -0.16 14.52
CA THR A 92 -20.87 1.04 15.11
C THR A 92 -19.68 1.50 14.28
N ARG A 93 -18.84 0.57 13.82
CA ARG A 93 -17.71 0.86 12.93
C ARG A 93 -18.14 1.35 11.56
N ALA A 94 -19.19 0.77 10.99
CA ALA A 94 -19.74 1.23 9.72
C ALA A 94 -20.28 2.66 9.81
N ILE A 95 -20.97 3.01 10.91
CA ILE A 95 -21.43 4.39 11.16
C ILE A 95 -20.24 5.33 11.31
N HIS A 96 -19.21 4.94 12.08
CA HIS A 96 -17.99 5.73 12.22
C HIS A 96 -17.33 6.04 10.87
N PHE A 97 -17.31 5.07 9.95
CA PHE A 97 -16.72 5.24 8.61
C PHE A 97 -17.62 6.07 7.67
N LEU A 98 -18.92 5.80 7.62
CA LEU A 98 -19.85 6.42 6.65
C LEU A 98 -20.33 7.82 7.08
N ALA A 99 -20.41 8.09 8.37
CA ALA A 99 -20.95 9.33 8.94
C ALA A 99 -20.09 9.80 10.13
N PRO A 100 -18.81 10.18 9.89
CA PRO A 100 -17.88 10.57 10.95
C PRO A 100 -18.36 11.78 11.75
N ASP A 101 -18.98 12.77 11.10
CA ASP A 101 -19.53 13.96 11.78
C ASP A 101 -20.65 13.58 12.76
N LEU A 102 -21.58 12.71 12.33
CA LEU A 102 -22.66 12.22 13.19
C LEU A 102 -22.12 11.40 14.37
N PHE A 103 -21.10 10.57 14.12
CA PHE A 103 -20.45 9.78 15.15
C PHE A 103 -19.82 10.67 16.23
N HIS A 104 -19.18 11.78 15.80
CA HIS A 104 -18.58 12.78 16.67
C HIS A 104 -19.64 13.56 17.46
N ASP A 105 -20.67 14.08 16.79
CA ASP A 105 -21.76 14.86 17.40
C ASP A 105 -22.49 14.05 18.47
N LEU A 106 -22.72 12.77 18.21
CA LEU A 106 -23.34 11.83 19.15
C LEU A 106 -22.38 11.28 20.20
N ARG A 107 -21.09 11.65 20.16
CA ARG A 107 -20.02 11.17 21.05
C ARG A 107 -20.00 9.66 21.20
N LEU A 108 -20.26 8.95 20.10
CA LEU A 108 -20.17 7.50 20.07
C LEU A 108 -18.71 7.07 20.30
N GLN A 109 -18.52 5.91 20.91
CA GLN A 109 -17.19 5.30 21.06
C GLN A 109 -17.24 3.93 20.44
N VAL A 110 -16.21 3.59 19.67
CA VAL A 110 -16.03 2.21 19.22
C VAL A 110 -15.52 1.41 20.44
N PRO A 111 -16.21 0.34 20.85
CA PRO A 111 -15.74 -0.49 21.96
C PRO A 111 -14.36 -1.04 21.66
N ARG A 112 -13.41 -0.81 22.57
CA ARG A 112 -12.10 -1.45 22.52
C ARG A 112 -12.25 -2.90 22.96
N MET A 113 -11.87 -3.80 22.06
CA MET A 113 -11.83 -5.23 22.32
C MET A 113 -10.36 -5.61 22.48
N ASP A 114 -10.03 -6.25 23.60
CA ASP A 114 -8.69 -6.79 23.82
C ASP A 114 -8.59 -8.12 23.09
N TRP A 115 -8.01 -8.08 21.89
CA TRP A 115 -7.78 -9.28 21.10
C TRP A 115 -6.39 -9.82 21.37
N ASP A 116 -6.33 -11.08 21.81
CA ASP A 116 -5.06 -11.76 22.06
C ASP A 116 -4.24 -11.92 20.77
N ILE A 117 -2.92 -11.95 20.90
CA ILE A 117 -2.01 -12.22 19.78
C ILE A 117 -1.99 -13.73 19.54
N PRO A 118 -2.18 -14.21 18.29
CA PRO A 118 -2.09 -15.65 18.00
C PRO A 118 -0.71 -16.22 18.38
N ALA A 119 -0.67 -17.42 18.95
CA ALA A 119 0.57 -18.05 19.46
C ALA A 119 1.67 -18.19 18.38
N GLU A 120 1.28 -18.40 17.12
CA GLU A 120 2.21 -18.43 15.99
C GLU A 120 2.94 -17.10 15.78
N ILE A 121 2.24 -15.98 15.96
CA ILE A 121 2.79 -14.62 15.88
C ILE A 121 3.75 -14.38 17.05
N GLU A 122 3.37 -14.79 18.25
CA GLU A 122 4.23 -14.68 19.44
C GLU A 122 5.53 -15.47 19.29
N MET A 123 5.43 -16.70 18.75
CA MET A 123 6.60 -17.53 18.45
C MET A 123 7.54 -16.85 17.45
N GLN A 124 6.99 -16.17 16.43
CA GLN A 124 7.80 -15.44 15.44
C GLN A 124 8.43 -14.17 16.00
N LEU A 125 7.74 -13.45 16.89
CA LEU A 125 8.29 -12.26 17.55
C LEU A 125 9.43 -12.63 18.51
N GLY A 126 9.32 -13.79 19.15
CA GLY A 126 10.29 -14.28 20.12
C GLY A 126 10.36 -13.42 21.38
N GLY A 127 11.53 -13.41 22.02
CA GLY A 127 11.73 -12.70 23.29
C GLY A 127 11.82 -11.18 23.13
N ARG A 128 11.62 -10.43 24.24
CA ARG A 128 11.78 -8.95 24.27
C ARG A 128 13.16 -8.48 23.79
N GLN A 129 14.22 -9.23 24.11
CA GLN A 129 15.57 -8.93 23.63
C GLN A 129 15.67 -9.07 22.10
N GLN A 130 15.12 -10.15 21.54
CA GLN A 130 15.12 -10.36 20.09
C GLN A 130 14.36 -9.24 19.37
N MET A 131 13.16 -8.88 19.85
CA MET A 131 12.41 -7.75 19.29
C MET A 131 13.19 -6.42 19.39
N GLN A 132 13.94 -6.20 20.47
CA GLN A 132 14.79 -5.02 20.62
C GLN A 132 15.91 -4.98 19.58
N GLU A 133 16.60 -6.11 19.38
CA GLU A 133 17.70 -6.25 18.43
C GLU A 133 17.19 -6.05 16.99
N THR A 134 16.12 -6.75 16.61
CA THR A 134 15.47 -6.61 15.31
C THR A 134 15.02 -5.16 15.06
N THR A 135 14.43 -4.50 16.05
CA THR A 135 14.02 -3.08 15.91
C THR A 135 15.22 -2.17 15.68
N LYS A 136 16.32 -2.36 16.43
CA LYS A 136 17.53 -1.54 16.27
C LYS A 136 18.16 -1.71 14.90
N GLU A 137 18.28 -2.96 14.45
CA GLU A 137 18.77 -3.31 13.12
C GLU A 137 17.90 -2.68 12.03
N PHE A 138 16.59 -2.91 12.09
CA PHE A 138 15.62 -2.37 11.13
C PHE A 138 15.68 -0.84 11.03
N LEU A 139 15.70 -0.15 12.16
CA LEU A 139 15.80 1.32 12.18
C LEU A 139 17.15 1.79 11.64
N SER A 140 18.22 1.01 11.75
CA SER A 140 19.51 1.37 11.15
C SER A 140 19.47 1.30 9.62
N LEU A 141 18.69 0.36 9.06
CA LEU A 141 18.48 0.19 7.63
C LEU A 141 17.59 1.27 7.02
N THR A 142 16.55 1.71 7.74
CA THR A 142 15.50 2.60 7.21
C THR A 142 15.66 4.07 7.58
N ARG A 143 16.48 4.42 8.59
CA ARG A 143 16.60 5.80 9.12
C ARG A 143 16.91 6.85 8.05
N SER A 144 17.73 6.52 7.06
CA SER A 144 18.19 7.47 6.03
C SER A 144 17.16 7.76 4.94
N TRP A 145 16.18 6.87 4.72
CA TRP A 145 15.32 6.93 3.53
C TRP A 145 13.84 6.63 3.77
N MET A 146 13.48 5.92 4.85
CA MET A 146 12.08 5.65 5.25
C MET A 146 11.87 5.76 6.77
N PRO A 147 12.11 6.93 7.40
CA PRO A 147 12.00 7.11 8.86
C PRO A 147 10.54 7.29 9.34
N VAL A 148 9.64 6.37 9.00
CA VAL A 148 8.20 6.52 9.27
C VAL A 148 7.78 6.11 10.70
N VAL A 149 8.70 5.53 11.50
CA VAL A 149 8.44 5.06 12.87
C VAL A 149 9.29 5.82 13.88
N ASN A 150 8.68 6.24 14.99
CA ASN A 150 9.45 6.66 16.17
C ASN A 150 9.97 5.45 16.95
N GLY A 151 11.24 5.13 16.73
CA GLY A 151 11.88 3.96 17.34
C GLY A 151 11.85 3.94 18.87
N LYS A 152 11.97 5.11 19.54
CA LYS A 152 11.93 5.17 21.01
C LYS A 152 10.56 4.75 21.54
N ARG A 153 9.50 5.24 20.90
CA ARG A 153 8.12 4.91 21.26
C ARG A 153 7.82 3.43 20.99
N HIS A 154 8.22 2.93 19.82
CA HIS A 154 8.02 1.51 19.49
C HIS A 154 8.72 0.60 20.49
N LEU A 155 10.00 0.87 20.80
CA LEU A 155 10.75 0.10 21.80
C LEU A 155 10.12 0.19 23.19
N ALA A 156 9.66 1.38 23.60
CA ALA A 156 8.98 1.54 24.88
C ALA A 156 7.71 0.68 24.95
N ALA A 157 6.94 0.58 23.87
CA ALA A 157 5.74 -0.26 23.80
C ALA A 157 6.09 -1.76 23.84
N VAL A 158 7.07 -2.20 23.07
CA VAL A 158 7.49 -3.61 22.97
C VAL A 158 8.14 -4.13 24.25
N LEU A 159 8.90 -3.28 24.94
CA LEU A 159 9.66 -3.67 26.13
C LEU A 159 8.90 -3.49 27.44
N ASN A 160 7.70 -2.90 27.41
CA ASN A 160 6.92 -2.66 28.62
C ASN A 160 6.40 -3.99 29.21
N PRO A 161 6.79 -4.38 30.43
CA PRO A 161 6.28 -5.59 31.06
C PRO A 161 4.90 -5.42 31.69
N LEU A 162 4.44 -4.17 31.87
CA LEU A 162 3.22 -3.84 32.61
C LEU A 162 1.97 -3.79 31.71
N VAL A 163 2.16 -3.75 30.39
CA VAL A 163 1.07 -3.60 29.42
C VAL A 163 1.16 -4.72 28.39
N PRO A 164 0.07 -5.46 28.12
CA PRO A 164 0.03 -6.45 27.06
C PRO A 164 0.43 -5.85 25.70
N LEU A 165 1.14 -6.64 24.90
CA LEU A 165 1.53 -6.20 23.56
C LEU A 165 0.30 -6.08 22.68
N ARG A 166 0.10 -4.91 22.07
CA ARG A 166 -1.04 -4.67 21.17
C ARG A 166 -0.79 -5.27 19.79
N ARG A 167 -1.83 -5.77 19.13
CA ARG A 167 -1.74 -6.36 17.78
C ARG A 167 -1.11 -5.44 16.72
N PRO A 168 -1.44 -4.13 16.61
CA PRO A 168 -0.77 -3.24 15.67
C PRO A 168 0.73 -3.07 15.94
N THR A 169 1.14 -3.12 17.22
CA THR A 169 2.56 -3.04 17.61
C THR A 169 3.29 -4.34 17.28
N ALA A 170 2.66 -5.49 17.53
CA ALA A 170 3.15 -6.81 17.14
C ALA A 170 3.30 -6.94 15.62
N LEU A 171 2.31 -6.49 14.85
CA LEU A 171 2.32 -6.51 13.38
C LEU A 171 3.49 -5.67 12.84
N LEU A 172 3.67 -4.47 13.39
CA LEU A 172 4.79 -3.60 13.01
C LEU A 172 6.13 -4.27 13.32
N ALA A 173 6.28 -4.91 14.49
CA ALA A 173 7.50 -5.63 14.85
C ALA A 173 7.78 -6.82 13.91
N LEU A 174 6.75 -7.56 13.47
CA LEU A 174 6.91 -8.59 12.45
C LEU A 174 7.34 -8.02 11.09
N CYS A 175 6.78 -6.89 10.67
CA CYS A 175 7.20 -6.22 9.43
C CYS A 175 8.66 -5.76 9.51
N MET A 176 9.11 -5.29 10.68
CA MET A 176 10.52 -4.99 10.93
C MET A 176 11.38 -6.24 10.80
N LYS A 177 10.97 -7.37 11.40
CA LYS A 177 11.66 -8.67 11.27
C LYS A 177 11.77 -9.09 9.82
N LEU A 178 10.67 -9.06 9.08
CA LEU A 178 10.61 -9.43 7.66
C LEU A 178 11.59 -8.61 6.82
N CYS A 179 11.62 -7.29 7.03
CA CYS A 179 12.54 -6.39 6.34
C CYS A 179 14.00 -6.53 6.77
N SER A 180 14.30 -7.16 7.91
CA SER A 180 15.67 -7.41 8.38
C SER A 180 16.20 -8.79 8.01
N LEU A 181 15.38 -9.68 7.44
CA LEU A 181 15.84 -11.03 7.06
C LEU A 181 16.90 -10.97 5.94
N PRO A 182 17.95 -11.81 6.01
CA PRO A 182 19.00 -11.87 4.98
C PRO A 182 18.44 -12.33 3.64
N ILE A 183 19.09 -11.96 2.52
CA ILE A 183 18.63 -12.39 1.18
C ILE A 183 18.57 -13.90 1.05
N ASP A 184 19.55 -14.61 1.62
CA ASP A 184 19.72 -16.05 1.40
C ASP A 184 18.62 -16.89 2.05
N ASP A 185 17.87 -16.33 3.00
CA ASP A 185 16.75 -17.00 3.67
C ASP A 185 15.43 -16.85 2.89
N VAL A 186 15.40 -17.40 1.68
CA VAL A 186 14.25 -17.29 0.75
C VAL A 186 13.01 -17.96 1.34
N ASP A 187 13.16 -19.15 1.92
CA ASP A 187 12.04 -19.90 2.48
C ASP A 187 11.51 -19.25 3.76
N GLY A 188 12.38 -18.81 4.67
CA GLY A 188 11.99 -18.09 5.88
C GLY A 188 11.29 -16.77 5.57
N LYS A 189 11.76 -16.03 4.55
CA LYS A 189 11.09 -14.82 4.05
C LYS A 189 9.71 -15.08 3.52
N ARG A 190 9.55 -16.10 2.67
CA ARG A 190 8.24 -16.47 2.10
C ARG A 190 7.24 -16.80 3.20
N VAL A 191 7.61 -17.69 4.12
CA VAL A 191 6.74 -18.11 5.24
C VAL A 191 6.38 -16.92 6.12
N LEU A 192 7.35 -16.09 6.49
CA LEU A 192 7.09 -14.92 7.32
C LEU A 192 6.24 -13.86 6.58
N TYR A 193 6.47 -13.65 5.29
CA TYR A 193 5.66 -12.74 4.47
C TYR A 193 4.20 -13.18 4.40
N GLU A 194 3.94 -14.47 4.13
CA GLU A 194 2.59 -15.01 4.11
C GLU A 194 1.88 -14.83 5.45
N LEU A 195 2.59 -15.13 6.56
CA LEU A 195 2.08 -14.91 7.91
C LEU A 195 1.79 -13.43 8.19
N VAL A 196 2.69 -12.53 7.79
CA VAL A 196 2.50 -11.07 7.93
C VAL A 196 1.29 -10.59 7.14
N LYS A 197 1.05 -11.08 5.91
CA LYS A 197 -0.12 -10.70 5.11
C LYS A 197 -1.42 -11.18 5.75
N GLN A 198 -1.44 -12.40 6.27
CA GLN A 198 -2.60 -12.94 6.99
C GLN A 198 -2.89 -12.13 8.25
N PHE A 199 -1.86 -11.88 9.07
CA PHE A 199 -2.01 -11.10 10.30
C PHE A 199 -2.36 -9.64 10.03
N TYR A 200 -1.82 -9.03 8.97
CA TYR A 200 -2.20 -7.69 8.53
C TYR A 200 -3.70 -7.61 8.21
N ALA A 201 -4.23 -8.56 7.43
CA ALA A 201 -5.64 -8.59 7.07
C ALA A 201 -6.56 -8.80 8.30
N GLU A 202 -6.13 -9.65 9.25
CA GLU A 202 -6.85 -9.83 10.51
C GLU A 202 -6.87 -8.53 11.34
N VAL A 203 -5.70 -7.90 11.51
CA VAL A 203 -5.56 -6.64 12.26
C VAL A 203 -6.35 -5.52 11.61
N GLU A 204 -6.31 -5.38 10.28
CA GLU A 204 -7.07 -4.36 9.54
C GLU A 204 -8.59 -4.55 9.67
N GLY A 205 -9.08 -5.80 9.68
CA GLY A 205 -10.51 -6.08 9.85
C GLY A 205 -11.02 -5.90 11.28
N VAL A 206 -10.14 -6.05 12.27
CA VAL A 206 -10.50 -6.16 13.68
C VAL A 206 -10.11 -4.94 14.51
N GLU A 207 -9.02 -4.24 14.23
CA GLU A 207 -8.58 -3.07 14.99
C GLU A 207 -9.19 -1.77 14.45
N GLU A 208 -9.21 -0.73 15.28
CA GLU A 208 -9.50 0.61 14.79
C GLU A 208 -8.38 1.13 13.88
N PRO A 209 -8.72 1.91 12.83
CA PRO A 209 -7.71 2.48 11.96
C PRO A 209 -6.69 3.33 12.73
N CYS A 210 -5.42 2.92 12.70
CA CYS A 210 -4.34 3.67 13.34
C CYS A 210 -3.06 3.72 12.50
N VAL A 211 -2.15 4.61 12.91
CA VAL A 211 -0.88 4.89 12.21
C VAL A 211 0.04 3.66 12.16
N GLN A 212 0.03 2.82 13.20
CA GLN A 212 0.89 1.62 13.24
C GLN A 212 0.52 0.58 12.17
N ILE A 213 -0.77 0.44 11.86
CA ILE A 213 -1.23 -0.43 10.78
C ILE A 213 -0.74 0.13 9.43
N MET A 214 -0.82 1.44 9.22
CA MET A 214 -0.24 2.07 8.02
C MET A 214 1.28 1.90 7.93
N GLN A 215 2.01 2.11 9.02
CA GLN A 215 3.46 1.88 9.08
C GLN A 215 3.78 0.44 8.67
N SER A 216 2.97 -0.53 9.11
CA SER A 216 3.11 -1.93 8.72
C SER A 216 2.89 -2.13 7.22
N ALA A 217 1.81 -1.56 6.66
CA ALA A 217 1.54 -1.60 5.22
C ALA A 217 2.63 -0.94 4.36
N VAL A 218 3.21 0.18 4.81
CA VAL A 218 4.38 0.82 4.17
C VAL A 218 5.53 -0.18 4.07
N PHE A 219 5.85 -0.90 5.13
CA PHE A 219 6.96 -1.85 5.13
C PHE A 219 6.64 -3.16 4.39
N ILE A 220 5.39 -3.60 4.37
CA ILE A 220 4.94 -4.68 3.49
C ILE A 220 5.16 -4.28 2.03
N ALA A 221 4.76 -3.07 1.62
CA ALA A 221 4.97 -2.58 0.26
C ALA A 221 6.46 -2.46 -0.09
N VAL A 222 7.29 -1.94 0.82
CA VAL A 222 8.75 -1.89 0.66
C VAL A 222 9.33 -3.28 0.43
N PHE A 223 8.91 -4.26 1.22
CA PHE A 223 9.35 -5.65 1.07
C PHE A 223 8.90 -6.21 -0.29
N GLU A 224 7.62 -6.06 -0.65
CA GLU A 224 7.07 -6.57 -1.92
C GLU A 224 7.78 -5.94 -3.13
N ILE A 225 8.10 -4.64 -3.12
CA ILE A 225 8.87 -4.00 -4.19
C ILE A 225 10.29 -4.56 -4.22
N GLY A 226 10.96 -4.60 -3.06
CA GLY A 226 12.35 -5.04 -2.92
C GLY A 226 12.58 -6.49 -3.35
N ASP A 227 11.59 -7.36 -3.11
CA ASP A 227 11.60 -8.78 -3.48
C ASP A 227 10.97 -9.04 -4.87
N ALA A 228 10.69 -7.97 -5.61
CA ALA A 228 10.11 -7.99 -6.97
C ALA A 228 8.69 -8.57 -7.10
N ILE A 229 7.88 -8.57 -6.03
CA ILE A 229 6.48 -8.99 -6.00
C ILE A 229 5.55 -7.83 -6.44
N HIS A 230 5.78 -7.30 -7.65
CA HIS A 230 5.18 -6.04 -8.12
C HIS A 230 3.64 -6.01 -8.16
N PRO A 231 2.94 -7.09 -8.60
CA PRO A 231 1.48 -7.07 -8.59
C PRO A 231 0.89 -6.92 -7.17
N ALA A 232 1.51 -7.56 -6.18
CA ALA A 232 1.11 -7.42 -4.79
C ALA A 232 1.43 -6.02 -4.28
N ALA A 233 2.65 -5.52 -4.54
CA ALA A 233 3.08 -4.18 -4.17
C ALA A 233 2.11 -3.10 -4.70
N TYR A 234 1.68 -3.23 -5.95
CA TYR A 234 0.77 -2.28 -6.59
C TYR A 234 -0.57 -2.19 -5.83
N LEU A 235 -1.12 -3.34 -5.46
CA LEU A 235 -2.37 -3.40 -4.69
C LEU A 235 -2.16 -2.93 -3.26
N THR A 236 -1.07 -3.31 -2.60
CA THR A 236 -0.73 -2.88 -1.24
C THR A 236 -0.60 -1.36 -1.16
N VAL A 237 0.12 -0.74 -2.10
CA VAL A 237 0.30 0.72 -2.15
C VAL A 237 -1.02 1.44 -2.42
N GLY A 238 -1.85 0.93 -3.34
CA GLY A 238 -3.18 1.47 -3.59
C GLY A 238 -4.11 1.37 -2.38
N ALA A 239 -4.06 0.25 -1.65
CA ALA A 239 -4.81 0.06 -0.40
C ALA A 239 -4.32 1.02 0.70
N LEU A 240 -3.00 1.14 0.86
CA LEU A 240 -2.35 2.06 1.81
C LEU A 240 -2.77 3.52 1.56
N ALA A 241 -2.82 3.97 0.31
CA ALA A 241 -3.29 5.31 -0.04
C ALA A 241 -4.73 5.57 0.39
N ARG A 242 -5.64 4.62 0.12
CA ARG A 242 -7.05 4.70 0.54
C ARG A 242 -7.21 4.64 2.06
N TYR A 243 -6.43 3.80 2.72
CA TYR A 243 -6.40 3.72 4.17
C TYR A 243 -6.01 5.09 4.76
N GLY A 244 -4.95 5.71 4.24
CA GLY A 244 -4.51 7.03 4.69
C GLY A 244 -5.56 8.12 4.50
N MET A 245 -6.26 8.13 3.37
CA MET A 245 -7.38 9.04 3.13
C MET A 245 -8.54 8.79 4.10
N SER A 246 -8.84 7.52 4.43
CA SER A 246 -9.95 7.19 5.33
C SER A 246 -9.75 7.71 6.76
N ILE A 247 -8.50 7.88 7.21
CA ILE A 247 -8.18 8.47 8.52
C ILE A 247 -7.87 9.97 8.43
N GLY A 248 -7.95 10.57 7.24
CA GLY A 248 -7.77 12.00 7.00
C GLY A 248 -6.33 12.48 6.80
N LEU A 249 -5.36 11.59 6.51
CA LEU A 249 -3.96 11.99 6.32
C LEU A 249 -3.75 12.84 5.07
N ASP A 250 -4.64 12.80 4.09
CA ASP A 250 -4.62 13.68 2.92
C ASP A 250 -4.72 15.18 3.31
N LYS A 251 -5.26 15.46 4.50
CA LYS A 251 -5.45 16.82 5.02
C LYS A 251 -4.42 17.23 6.07
N ILE A 252 -3.51 16.34 6.49
CA ILE A 252 -2.61 16.58 7.62
C ILE A 252 -1.64 17.77 7.43
N ASN A 253 -1.38 18.15 6.19
CA ASN A 253 -0.50 19.27 5.83
C ASN A 253 -1.26 20.55 5.47
N GLN A 254 -2.60 20.55 5.50
CA GLN A 254 -3.39 21.74 5.17
C GLN A 254 -3.29 22.82 6.25
N LYS A 255 -3.05 22.42 7.51
CA LYS A 255 -2.81 23.33 8.64
C LYS A 255 -1.57 22.96 9.45
N PRO A 256 -0.90 23.92 10.12
CA PRO A 256 0.38 23.71 10.81
C PRO A 256 0.36 22.61 11.89
N LEU A 257 -0.79 22.38 12.53
CA LEU A 257 -0.98 21.35 13.57
C LEU A 257 -1.81 20.14 13.11
N GLY A 258 -2.25 20.09 11.85
CA GLY A 258 -3.17 19.05 11.39
C GLY A 258 -4.55 19.14 12.02
N GLU A 259 -4.99 20.33 12.47
CA GLU A 259 -6.29 20.54 13.16
C GLU A 259 -7.51 20.07 12.35
N ASP A 260 -7.41 19.98 11.03
CA ASP A 260 -8.48 19.46 10.16
C ASP A 260 -8.39 17.94 9.92
N CYS A 261 -7.36 17.27 10.44
CA CYS A 261 -7.19 15.83 10.38
C CYS A 261 -7.83 15.21 11.62
N ALA A 262 -8.91 14.44 11.43
CA ALA A 262 -9.60 13.75 12.52
C ALA A 262 -8.66 12.87 13.36
N ALA A 263 -7.66 12.23 12.71
CA ALA A 263 -6.64 11.44 13.40
C ALA A 263 -5.66 12.28 14.25
N ALA A 264 -5.53 13.59 14.01
CA ALA A 264 -4.62 14.49 14.73
C ALA A 264 -5.29 15.26 15.89
N VAL A 265 -6.61 15.12 16.09
CA VAL A 265 -7.33 15.80 17.16
C VAL A 265 -6.82 15.32 18.53
N GLY A 266 -6.23 16.23 19.31
CA GLY A 266 -5.63 15.91 20.62
C GLY A 266 -4.31 15.15 20.55
N ALA A 267 -3.76 14.94 19.35
CA ALA A 267 -2.49 14.26 19.15
C ALA A 267 -1.30 15.17 19.51
N SER A 268 -0.22 14.59 20.03
CA SER A 268 1.01 15.36 20.29
C SER A 268 1.70 15.74 18.99
N TRP A 269 2.57 16.75 19.01
CA TRP A 269 3.38 17.12 17.85
C TRP A 269 4.16 15.93 17.26
N MET A 270 4.64 15.02 18.12
CA MET A 270 5.33 13.80 17.68
C MET A 270 4.42 12.86 16.90
N ASP A 271 3.14 12.76 17.27
CA ASP A 271 2.15 11.93 16.58
C ASP A 271 1.84 12.48 15.19
N VAL A 272 1.59 13.79 15.11
CA VAL A 272 1.33 14.49 13.84
C VAL A 272 2.51 14.33 12.89
N GLU A 273 3.73 14.45 13.41
CA GLU A 273 4.93 14.31 12.61
C GLU A 273 5.18 12.86 12.15
N GLU A 274 4.86 11.84 12.96
CA GLU A 274 4.85 10.45 12.48
C GLU A 274 3.82 10.22 11.39
N MET A 275 2.59 10.72 11.56
CA MET A 275 1.53 10.64 10.55
C MET A 275 1.94 11.30 9.23
N ARG A 276 2.57 12.47 9.28
CA ARG A 276 3.13 13.15 8.10
C ARG A 276 4.14 12.28 7.39
N ARG A 277 5.10 11.69 8.12
CA ARG A 277 6.12 10.82 7.52
C ARG A 277 5.51 9.57 6.88
N VAL A 278 4.51 8.96 7.52
CA VAL A 278 3.78 7.82 6.95
C VAL A 278 3.04 8.21 5.67
N TRP A 279 2.38 9.37 5.66
CA TRP A 279 1.70 9.88 4.47
C TRP A 279 2.68 10.17 3.33
N TRP A 280 3.80 10.83 3.61
CA TRP A 280 4.87 11.04 2.63
C TRP A 280 5.45 9.72 2.13
N GLY A 281 5.69 8.75 3.02
CA GLY A 281 6.14 7.40 2.62
C GLY A 281 5.16 6.72 1.67
N THR A 282 3.85 6.86 1.93
CA THR A 282 2.78 6.36 1.04
C THR A 282 2.85 7.00 -0.34
N LEU A 283 2.97 8.34 -0.41
CA LEU A 283 3.05 9.07 -1.67
C LEU A 283 4.31 8.70 -2.47
N ILE A 284 5.46 8.53 -1.80
CA ILE A 284 6.70 8.15 -2.47
C ILE A 284 6.59 6.73 -3.06
N LEU A 285 6.00 5.79 -2.32
CA LEU A 285 5.76 4.42 -2.83
C LEU A 285 4.78 4.40 -4.01
N ASP A 286 3.70 5.16 -3.94
CA ASP A 286 2.73 5.32 -5.04
C ASP A 286 3.40 5.88 -6.30
N ARG A 287 4.24 6.91 -6.15
CA ARG A 287 4.99 7.45 -7.28
C ARG A 287 6.03 6.49 -7.84
N GLY A 288 6.79 5.78 -7.00
CA GLY A 288 7.76 4.78 -7.46
C GLY A 288 7.10 3.67 -8.26
N ILE A 289 6.01 3.09 -7.74
CA ILE A 289 5.35 1.98 -8.45
C ILE A 289 4.68 2.43 -9.74
N LEU A 290 4.10 3.64 -9.75
CA LEU A 290 3.50 4.22 -10.95
C LEU A 290 4.56 4.61 -11.99
N LEU A 291 5.76 5.05 -11.61
CA LEU A 291 6.84 5.31 -12.55
C LEU A 291 7.31 4.03 -13.26
N LEU A 292 7.42 2.92 -12.52
CA LEU A 292 7.69 1.60 -13.10
C LEU A 292 6.61 1.17 -14.10
N GLN A 293 5.34 1.36 -13.72
CA GLN A 293 4.21 1.03 -14.57
C GLN A 293 4.16 1.93 -15.81
N GLN A 294 4.24 3.25 -15.66
CA GLN A 294 4.14 4.22 -16.74
C GLN A 294 5.24 4.02 -17.78
N HIS A 295 6.48 3.70 -17.37
CA HIS A 295 7.53 3.35 -18.32
C HIS A 295 7.19 2.07 -19.11
N TYR A 296 6.63 1.05 -18.47
CA TYR A 296 6.23 -0.19 -19.15
C TYR A 296 5.16 0.10 -20.23
N TRP A 297 4.11 0.84 -19.90
CA TRP A 297 3.02 1.16 -20.85
C TRP A 297 3.42 2.15 -21.95
N GLN A 298 4.20 3.19 -21.63
CA GLN A 298 4.69 4.13 -22.64
C GLN A 298 5.59 3.43 -23.65
N GLN A 299 6.33 2.40 -23.23
CA GLN A 299 7.21 1.67 -24.12
C GLN A 299 6.47 0.68 -25.02
N MET A 300 5.44 0.00 -24.50
CA MET A 300 4.52 -0.77 -25.36
C MET A 300 3.86 0.11 -26.43
N ASN A 301 3.61 1.38 -26.13
CA ASN A 301 3.09 2.35 -27.12
C ASN A 301 4.16 2.90 -28.07
N LEU A 302 5.41 3.07 -27.63
CA LEU A 302 6.51 3.60 -28.48
C LEU A 302 7.04 2.55 -29.48
N GLU A 303 6.96 1.25 -29.16
CA GLU A 303 7.23 0.19 -30.14
C GLU A 303 6.22 0.22 -31.33
N ALA A 304 5.06 0.85 -31.16
CA ALA A 304 4.07 1.03 -32.22
C ALA A 304 4.32 2.25 -33.12
N GLU A 305 5.11 3.25 -32.70
CA GLU A 305 5.38 4.48 -33.46
C GLU A 305 6.87 4.63 -33.77
N HIS A 306 7.33 3.89 -34.78
CA HIS A 306 8.67 4.06 -35.34
C HIS A 306 8.84 5.46 -35.96
N GLY A 307 9.88 6.20 -35.54
CA GLY A 307 10.49 7.20 -36.42
C GLY A 307 10.83 8.60 -35.89
N SER A 308 10.92 8.87 -34.57
CA SER A 308 11.38 10.18 -34.09
C SER A 308 12.72 10.13 -33.34
N THR A 309 13.66 10.97 -33.77
CA THR A 309 14.90 11.27 -33.05
C THR A 309 14.56 11.85 -31.69
N TYR A 310 14.88 11.13 -30.61
CA TYR A 310 14.54 11.54 -29.25
C TYR A 310 15.50 12.65 -28.77
N ASN A 311 14.99 13.86 -28.58
CA ASN A 311 15.67 14.88 -27.79
C ASN A 311 15.42 14.57 -26.30
N ILE A 312 16.47 14.14 -25.61
CA ILE A 312 16.41 13.95 -24.15
C ILE A 312 16.34 15.32 -23.49
N PHE A 313 15.46 15.46 -22.49
CA PHE A 313 15.37 16.69 -21.71
C PHE A 313 16.71 16.96 -20.99
N PRO A 314 17.20 18.21 -20.97
CA PRO A 314 18.47 18.55 -20.33
C PRO A 314 18.51 18.18 -18.84
N GLU A 315 17.36 18.21 -18.16
CA GLU A 315 17.21 17.76 -16.77
C GLU A 315 17.49 16.26 -16.62
N THR A 316 17.02 15.44 -17.58
CA THR A 316 17.28 13.99 -17.59
C THR A 316 18.76 13.71 -17.83
N GLN A 317 19.41 14.46 -18.72
CA GLN A 317 20.84 14.35 -18.95
C GLN A 317 21.64 14.71 -17.69
N TYR A 318 21.30 15.82 -17.03
CA TYR A 318 21.96 16.25 -15.80
C TYR A 318 21.79 15.23 -14.65
N ALA A 319 20.60 14.67 -14.50
CA ALA A 319 20.33 13.62 -13.53
C ALA A 319 21.17 12.37 -13.80
N LEU A 320 21.27 11.96 -15.07
CA LEU A 320 22.08 10.82 -15.49
C LEU A 320 23.57 11.05 -15.24
N GLU A 321 24.10 12.22 -15.56
CA GLU A 321 25.49 12.60 -15.26
C GLU A 321 25.76 12.60 -13.76
N THR A 322 24.80 13.09 -12.96
CA THR A 322 24.89 13.07 -11.50
C THR A 322 24.92 11.63 -10.97
N LEU A 323 24.08 10.72 -11.49
CA LEU A 323 24.09 9.31 -11.10
C LEU A 323 25.41 8.62 -11.43
N VAL A 324 25.94 8.87 -12.63
CA VAL A 324 27.24 8.33 -13.04
C VAL A 324 28.34 8.85 -12.12
N ARG A 325 28.35 10.16 -11.81
CA ARG A 325 29.31 10.74 -10.87
C ARG A 325 29.22 10.14 -9.48
N ILE A 326 28.00 9.93 -8.97
CA ILE A 326 27.79 9.24 -7.68
C ILE A 326 28.40 7.83 -7.74
N SER A 327 28.10 7.08 -8.81
CA SER A 327 28.66 5.75 -9.01
C SER A 327 30.19 5.74 -9.02
N THR A 328 30.83 6.61 -9.82
CA THR A 328 32.29 6.68 -9.89
C THR A 328 32.91 7.07 -8.54
N THR A 329 32.32 8.03 -7.82
CA THR A 329 32.80 8.39 -6.49
C THR A 329 32.68 7.26 -5.47
N LEU A 330 31.67 6.40 -5.61
CA LEU A 330 31.50 5.21 -4.77
C LEU A 330 32.51 4.11 -5.13
N CYS A 331 32.81 3.93 -6.42
CA CYS A 331 33.88 3.04 -6.87
C CYS A 331 35.24 3.47 -6.34
N GLU A 332 35.55 4.77 -6.41
CA GLU A 332 36.83 5.35 -6.02
C GLU A 332 36.99 5.52 -4.50
N GLY A 333 35.87 5.69 -3.78
CA GLY A 333 35.83 5.92 -2.33
C GLY A 333 36.31 4.75 -1.47
N GLY A 334 36.59 3.60 -2.07
CA GLY A 334 37.14 2.43 -1.41
C GLY A 334 36.12 1.63 -0.58
N TYR A 335 36.64 0.65 0.16
CA TYR A 335 35.82 -0.42 0.74
C TYR A 335 34.69 0.05 1.66
N SER A 336 34.96 1.08 2.47
CA SER A 336 34.00 1.59 3.47
C SER A 336 32.77 2.25 2.85
N LEU A 337 32.89 2.87 1.67
CA LEU A 337 31.79 3.57 1.01
C LEU A 337 30.86 2.60 0.28
N TRP A 338 31.39 1.63 -0.45
CA TRP A 338 30.54 0.64 -1.10
C TRP A 338 29.96 -0.39 -0.12
N GLN A 339 30.55 -0.57 1.08
CA GLN A 339 29.99 -1.44 2.11
C GLN A 339 28.63 -0.90 2.59
N TYR A 340 28.45 0.43 2.56
CA TYR A 340 27.15 1.05 2.83
C TYR A 340 26.05 0.61 1.85
N LEU A 341 26.41 0.35 0.59
CA LEU A 341 25.49 -0.19 -0.43
C LEU A 341 25.15 -1.65 -0.12
N GLU A 342 26.15 -2.46 0.21
CA GLU A 342 25.99 -3.89 0.49
C GLU A 342 25.23 -4.15 1.80
N ASP A 343 25.47 -3.33 2.83
CA ASP A 343 24.75 -3.33 4.11
C ASP A 343 23.25 -2.99 3.95
N GLY A 344 22.80 -2.60 2.75
CA GLY A 344 21.38 -2.37 2.49
C GLY A 344 20.82 -1.07 3.08
N ARG A 345 21.69 -0.11 3.40
CA ARG A 345 21.30 1.20 3.93
C ARG A 345 20.86 2.20 2.85
N CYS A 346 20.98 1.79 1.59
CA CYS A 346 20.54 2.54 0.44
C CYS A 346 19.07 2.28 0.13
N SER A 347 18.38 3.36 -0.24
CA SER A 347 16.98 3.37 -0.61
C SER A 347 16.69 2.49 -1.83
N LEU A 348 15.57 1.76 -1.81
CA LEU A 348 15.06 1.05 -2.99
C LEU A 348 14.79 2.00 -4.17
N PHE A 349 14.49 3.28 -3.90
CA PHE A 349 14.26 4.28 -4.94
C PHE A 349 15.54 4.61 -5.73
N LEU A 350 16.72 4.42 -5.12
CA LEU A 350 17.99 4.56 -5.84
C LEU A 350 18.16 3.40 -6.84
N VAL A 351 17.75 2.19 -6.48
CA VAL A 351 17.77 1.02 -7.37
C VAL A 351 16.91 1.28 -8.61
N GLU A 352 15.69 1.78 -8.38
CA GLU A 352 14.78 2.17 -9.45
C GLU A 352 15.38 3.28 -10.32
N LEU A 353 15.92 4.33 -9.71
CA LEU A 353 16.51 5.45 -10.43
C LEU A 353 17.70 5.03 -11.31
N VAL A 354 18.56 4.14 -10.82
CA VAL A 354 19.68 3.56 -11.59
C VAL A 354 19.15 2.72 -12.75
N TYR A 355 18.13 1.90 -12.53
CA TYR A 355 17.48 1.12 -13.59
C TYR A 355 16.89 2.03 -14.69
N GLN A 356 16.17 3.10 -14.32
CA GLN A 356 15.66 4.07 -15.29
C GLN A 356 16.80 4.78 -16.05
N GLY A 357 17.89 5.13 -15.37
CA GLY A 357 19.08 5.70 -15.99
C GLY A 357 19.71 4.75 -17.03
N MET A 358 19.81 3.46 -16.72
CA MET A 358 20.30 2.45 -17.67
C MET A 358 19.39 2.32 -18.90
N LEU A 359 18.07 2.42 -18.73
CA LEU A 359 17.14 2.41 -19.85
C LEU A 359 17.29 3.61 -20.77
N VAL A 360 17.54 4.80 -20.22
CA VAL A 360 17.84 6.00 -21.00
C VAL A 360 19.14 5.80 -21.79
N LEU A 361 20.19 5.25 -21.16
CA LEU A 361 21.46 4.96 -21.84
C LEU A 361 21.32 3.94 -22.97
N LEU A 362 20.53 2.88 -22.77
CA LEU A 362 20.24 1.90 -23.83
C LEU A 362 19.56 2.56 -25.04
N ARG A 363 18.63 3.49 -24.81
CA ARG A 363 18.00 4.27 -25.88
C ARG A 363 18.98 5.21 -26.59
N MET A 364 19.87 5.87 -25.84
CA MET A 364 20.91 6.74 -26.42
C MET A 364 21.85 5.96 -27.33
N GLY A 365 22.23 4.75 -26.92
CA GLY A 365 23.20 3.94 -27.64
C GLY A 365 22.68 3.29 -28.92
N LYS A 366 21.36 3.24 -29.17
CA LYS A 366 20.74 2.59 -30.35
C LYS A 366 21.47 1.27 -30.74
N GLY A 367 21.69 0.37 -29.78
CA GLY A 367 22.40 -0.90 -30.01
C GLY A 367 23.91 -0.83 -30.36
N ARG A 368 24.46 0.34 -30.71
CA ARG A 368 25.90 0.62 -30.86
C ARG A 368 26.29 1.81 -29.98
N PRO A 369 26.44 1.60 -28.65
CA PRO A 369 26.82 2.68 -27.76
C PRO A 369 28.19 3.24 -28.16
N ASP A 370 28.32 4.57 -28.14
CA ASP A 370 29.63 5.20 -28.19
C ASP A 370 30.41 4.89 -26.89
N ILE A 371 31.71 5.20 -26.89
CA ILE A 371 32.59 4.91 -25.74
C ILE A 371 32.03 5.55 -24.46
N GLN A 372 31.49 6.78 -24.54
CA GLN A 372 30.95 7.49 -23.39
C GLN A 372 29.67 6.84 -22.83
N VAL A 373 28.74 6.41 -23.68
CA VAL A 373 27.53 5.71 -23.25
C VAL A 373 27.89 4.35 -22.67
N GLN A 374 28.89 3.67 -23.23
CA GLN A 374 29.33 2.37 -22.73
C GLN A 374 29.97 2.49 -21.33
N GLU A 375 30.87 3.44 -21.11
CA GLU A 375 31.45 3.73 -19.78
C GLU A 375 30.37 4.05 -18.74
N LYS A 376 29.37 4.87 -19.12
CA LYS A 376 28.23 5.18 -18.24
C LYS A 376 27.41 3.94 -17.91
N LYS A 377 27.16 3.05 -18.89
CA LYS A 377 26.44 1.78 -18.68
C LYS A 377 27.19 0.86 -17.72
N GLU A 378 28.50 0.73 -17.88
CA GLU A 378 29.34 -0.10 -17.01
C GLU A 378 29.35 0.43 -15.58
N SER A 379 29.48 1.75 -15.42
CA SER A 379 29.42 2.41 -14.12
C SER A 379 28.07 2.18 -13.41
N LEU A 380 26.94 2.37 -14.10
CA LEU A 380 25.63 2.14 -13.50
C LEU A 380 25.34 0.64 -13.27
N SER A 381 25.83 -0.25 -14.13
CA SER A 381 25.72 -1.70 -13.94
C SER A 381 26.49 -2.17 -12.70
N TRP A 382 27.67 -1.60 -12.46
CA TRP A 382 28.45 -1.82 -11.23
C TRP A 382 27.64 -1.41 -9.99
N LEU A 383 27.08 -0.20 -10.00
CA LEU A 383 26.29 0.31 -8.86
C LEU A 383 25.05 -0.55 -8.61
N LEU A 384 24.33 -0.90 -9.67
CA LEU A 384 23.15 -1.75 -9.60
C LEU A 384 23.51 -3.13 -9.01
N SER A 385 24.65 -3.70 -9.38
CA SER A 385 25.13 -4.98 -8.87
C SER A 385 25.40 -4.97 -7.36
N HIS A 386 26.00 -3.89 -6.83
CA HIS A 386 26.27 -3.77 -5.40
C HIS A 386 24.99 -3.61 -4.58
N MET A 387 24.02 -2.85 -5.09
CA MET A 387 22.70 -2.75 -4.45
C MET A 387 21.92 -4.07 -4.49
N GLY A 388 22.22 -4.96 -5.43
CA GLY A 388 21.62 -6.30 -5.53
C GLY A 388 21.92 -7.22 -4.34
N LYS A 389 22.95 -6.90 -3.54
CA LYS A 389 23.26 -7.59 -2.27
C LYS A 389 22.19 -7.40 -1.20
N ARG A 390 21.35 -6.35 -1.32
CA ARG A 390 20.18 -6.14 -0.44
C ARG A 390 18.84 -6.30 -1.16
N TRP A 391 18.76 -5.96 -2.45
CA TRP A 391 17.51 -5.86 -3.20
C TRP A 391 17.42 -6.91 -4.32
N PRO A 392 16.71 -8.05 -4.10
CA PRO A 392 16.48 -9.07 -5.13
C PRO A 392 15.88 -8.54 -6.44
N LEU A 393 15.11 -7.44 -6.37
CA LEU A 393 14.63 -6.66 -7.50
C LEU A 393 15.68 -6.38 -8.59
N VAL A 394 16.93 -6.17 -8.19
CA VAL A 394 18.04 -5.94 -9.13
C VAL A 394 18.17 -7.06 -10.15
N ALA A 395 17.97 -8.33 -9.75
CA ALA A 395 18.07 -9.46 -10.66
C ALA A 395 17.00 -9.40 -11.76
N VAL A 396 15.79 -8.94 -11.42
CA VAL A 396 14.70 -8.74 -12.39
C VAL A 396 15.03 -7.58 -13.33
N TYR A 397 15.52 -6.47 -12.79
CA TYR A 397 15.94 -5.32 -13.61
C TYR A 397 17.05 -5.67 -14.60
N LYS A 398 18.07 -6.43 -14.17
CA LYS A 398 19.14 -6.90 -15.07
C LYS A 398 18.60 -7.74 -16.22
N ARG A 399 17.72 -8.71 -15.94
CA ARG A 399 17.08 -9.53 -17.00
C ARG A 399 16.28 -8.69 -17.99
N ILE A 400 15.56 -7.67 -17.51
CA ILE A 400 14.82 -6.75 -18.39
C ILE A 400 15.78 -5.91 -19.25
N LEU A 401 16.88 -5.43 -18.66
CA LEU A 401 17.90 -4.67 -19.38
C LEU A 401 18.58 -5.52 -20.47
N GLU A 402 18.95 -6.75 -20.16
CA GLU A 402 19.55 -7.71 -21.11
C GLU A 402 18.61 -8.01 -22.28
N ALA A 403 17.33 -8.30 -21.98
CA ALA A 403 16.32 -8.53 -23.01
C ALA A 403 16.18 -7.31 -23.93
N ARG A 404 16.12 -6.10 -23.37
CA ARG A 404 16.02 -4.85 -24.15
C ARG A 404 17.25 -4.61 -25.02
N GLU A 405 18.43 -4.87 -24.49
CA GLU A 405 19.67 -4.75 -25.25
C GLU A 405 19.66 -5.71 -26.44
N SER A 406 19.19 -6.94 -26.26
CA SER A 406 19.06 -7.91 -27.36
C SER A 406 18.08 -7.47 -28.45
N ILE A 407 16.91 -6.92 -28.06
CA ILE A 407 15.89 -6.44 -29.00
C ILE A 407 16.47 -5.29 -29.84
N LEU A 408 17.08 -4.31 -29.18
CA LEU A 408 17.72 -3.18 -29.87
C LEU A 408 18.85 -3.66 -30.80
N ALA A 409 19.66 -4.64 -30.39
CA ALA A 409 20.71 -5.19 -31.25
C ALA A 409 20.15 -5.83 -32.53
N VAL A 410 19.01 -6.55 -32.43
CA VAL A 410 18.33 -7.15 -33.58
C VAL A 410 17.76 -6.08 -34.51
N GLU A 411 17.08 -5.07 -33.97
CA GLU A 411 16.54 -3.95 -34.77
C GLU A 411 17.62 -3.23 -35.57
N ASN A 412 18.80 -3.02 -34.98
CA ASN A 412 19.94 -2.39 -35.66
C ASN A 412 20.67 -3.33 -36.64
N ALA A 413 20.48 -4.64 -36.55
CA ALA A 413 21.03 -5.59 -37.52
C ALA A 413 20.12 -5.77 -38.75
N LEU A 414 18.83 -5.42 -38.61
CA LEU A 414 17.83 -5.49 -39.67
C LEU A 414 17.68 -4.19 -40.47
N MET A 415 18.18 -3.06 -39.94
CA MET A 415 18.34 -1.78 -40.65
C MET A 415 19.74 -1.66 -41.26
#